data_AF-A0A0E3H0Z9-F1
#
_entry.id   AF-A0A0E3H0Z9-F1
#
_cell.length_a   1.000
_cell.length_b   1.000
_cell.length_c   1.000
_cell.angle_alpha   90.00
_cell.angle_beta   90.00
_cell.angle_gamma   90.00
#
_symmetry.space_group_name_H-M   'P 1'
#
loop_
_entity.id
_entity.type
_entity.pdbx_description
1 polymer ?
#
loop_
_entity_poly.entity_id
_entity_poly.type
_entity_poly.pdbx_seq_one_letter_code
_entity_poly.pdbx_strand_id
1 'polypeptide(L)'
;MAKTASLTSGLVAKKGQAMPAVTHQAEAPARAAAKTAAPDYYKALTVKLDRERYEALKTLGVKLDKKSQEIFVEALDLYLQQTAQSA
;
A
#
# COMPACT_ATOMS: atom_id res chain seq x y z
N MET A 1 -25.04 -36.19 -8.93
CA MET A 1 -24.82 -36.19 -7.47
C MET A 1 -24.01 -34.96 -7.11
N ALA A 2 -24.65 -33.81 -6.82
CA ALA A 2 -23.95 -32.58 -6.44
C ALA A 2 -23.85 -32.53 -4.91
N LYS A 3 -22.63 -32.45 -4.38
CA LYS A 3 -22.35 -32.42 -2.94
C LYS A 3 -22.29 -30.95 -2.50
N THR A 4 -23.43 -30.40 -2.08
CA THR A 4 -23.51 -29.07 -1.46
C THR A 4 -22.87 -29.15 -0.07
N ALA A 5 -21.77 -28.43 0.13
CA ALA A 5 -21.14 -28.30 1.45
C ALA A 5 -22.00 -27.36 2.31
N SER A 6 -22.71 -27.93 3.28
CA SER A 6 -23.50 -27.19 4.26
C SER A 6 -22.57 -26.35 5.13
N LEU A 7 -22.61 -25.03 4.97
CA LEU A 7 -21.97 -24.07 5.87
C LEU A 7 -22.67 -24.16 7.23
N THR A 8 -22.04 -24.81 8.20
CA THR A 8 -22.57 -24.94 9.55
C THR A 8 -22.53 -23.59 10.28
N SER A 9 -23.61 -23.29 11.00
CA SER A 9 -23.94 -22.03 11.68
C SER A 9 -22.97 -21.60 12.81
N GLY A 10 -21.83 -22.28 12.97
CA GLY A 10 -20.82 -21.98 14.00
C GLY A 10 -19.95 -20.76 13.69
N LEU A 11 -19.92 -20.27 12.45
CA LEU A 11 -19.09 -19.11 12.05
C LEU A 11 -19.69 -17.74 12.43
N VAL A 12 -20.95 -17.72 12.89
CA VAL A 12 -21.69 -16.48 13.23
C VAL A 12 -21.57 -16.12 14.73
N ALA A 13 -20.82 -16.88 15.54
CA ALA A 13 -20.77 -16.71 16.99
C ALA A 13 -19.55 -15.93 17.54
N LYS A 14 -18.80 -15.20 16.70
CA LYS A 14 -17.64 -14.42 17.17
C LYS A 14 -17.67 -12.94 16.77
N LYS A 15 -18.85 -12.33 16.79
CA LYS A 15 -19.02 -10.87 16.71
C LYS A 15 -19.35 -10.35 18.11
N GLY A 16 -18.37 -9.81 18.82
CA GLY A 16 -18.64 -9.18 20.12
C GLY A 16 -17.48 -8.83 21.04
N GLN A 17 -16.21 -9.17 20.72
CA GLN A 17 -15.08 -8.91 21.63
C GLN A 17 -13.97 -8.02 21.05
N ALA A 18 -14.32 -7.04 20.22
CA ALA A 18 -13.37 -6.01 19.83
C ALA A 18 -13.54 -4.80 20.75
N MET A 19 -12.61 -4.60 21.70
CA MET A 19 -12.51 -3.35 22.46
C MET A 19 -11.79 -2.29 21.62
N PRO A 20 -12.19 -1.00 21.68
CA PRO A 20 -11.52 0.07 20.95
C PRO A 20 -10.12 0.33 21.51
N ALA A 21 -9.13 0.48 20.64
CA ALA A 21 -7.79 0.90 21.02
C ALA A 21 -7.81 2.39 21.41
N VAL A 22 -7.49 2.68 22.67
CA VAL A 22 -7.34 4.05 23.16
C VAL A 22 -6.05 4.64 22.56
N THR A 23 -6.20 5.73 21.80
CA THR A 23 -5.06 6.45 21.23
C THR A 23 -4.53 7.42 22.28
N HIS A 24 -3.38 7.13 22.89
CA HIS A 24 -2.64 8.14 23.63
C HIS A 24 -1.96 9.08 22.62
N GLN A 25 -2.48 10.31 22.50
CA GLN A 25 -1.72 11.40 21.89
C GLN A 25 -0.57 11.74 22.84
N ALA A 26 0.65 11.39 22.45
CA ALA A 26 1.86 11.96 23.01
C ALA A 26 2.45 12.91 21.97
N GLU A 27 2.23 14.20 22.19
CA GLU A 27 2.95 15.26 21.51
C GLU A 27 4.39 15.27 22.04
N ALA A 28 5.38 15.18 21.16
CA ALA A 28 6.78 15.30 21.51
C ALA A 28 7.56 16.07 20.43
N PRO A 29 8.54 16.91 20.83
CA PRO A 29 8.96 18.08 20.06
C PRO A 29 9.90 17.73 18.90
N ALA A 30 9.94 18.63 17.92
CA ALA A 30 10.85 18.60 16.79
C ALA A 30 12.32 18.49 17.25
N ARG A 31 12.91 17.32 17.05
CA ARG A 31 14.36 17.14 17.07
C ARG A 31 14.76 16.64 15.70
N ALA A 32 15.41 17.52 14.93
CA ALA A 32 16.06 17.17 13.67
C ALA A 32 17.17 16.17 14.00
N ALA A 33 16.86 14.88 13.89
CA ALA A 33 17.84 13.82 13.98
C ALA A 33 18.50 13.67 12.60
N ALA A 34 19.82 13.79 12.59
CA ALA A 34 20.66 13.47 11.44
C ALA A 34 20.28 12.09 10.92
N LYS A 35 19.99 12.00 9.61
CA LYS A 35 19.59 10.76 8.96
C LYS A 35 20.79 9.84 8.83
N THR A 36 21.05 9.05 9.87
CA THR A 36 21.73 7.77 9.70
C THR A 36 20.93 7.02 8.64
N ALA A 37 21.55 6.69 7.51
CA ALA A 37 20.91 5.92 6.44
C ALA A 37 20.50 4.56 7.01
N ALA A 38 19.25 4.48 7.48
CA ALA A 38 18.63 3.24 7.88
C ALA A 38 18.46 2.40 6.61
N PRO A 39 18.86 1.12 6.63
CA PRO A 39 18.86 0.28 5.43
C PRO A 39 17.44 0.04 4.85
N ASP A 40 16.37 0.45 5.53
CA ASP A 40 14.97 0.25 5.11
C ASP A 40 14.06 1.45 5.42
N TYR A 41 14.51 2.69 5.15
CA TYR A 41 13.58 3.82 5.25
C TYR A 41 12.59 3.81 4.07
N TYR A 42 11.34 3.41 4.35
CA TYR A 42 10.23 3.57 3.41
C TYR A 42 9.19 4.56 3.95
N LYS A 43 8.58 5.31 3.03
CA LYS A 43 7.46 6.21 3.31
C LYS A 43 6.29 5.85 2.41
N ALA A 44 5.15 5.51 3.03
CA ALA A 44 3.93 5.27 2.27
C ALA A 44 3.43 6.57 1.65
N LEU A 45 2.99 6.49 0.39
CA LEU A 45 2.39 7.58 -0.36
C LEU A 45 1.02 7.14 -0.87
N THR A 46 0.05 8.04 -0.79
CA THR A 46 -1.25 7.87 -1.45
C THR A 46 -1.27 8.76 -2.68
N VAL A 47 -1.65 8.18 -3.82
CA VAL A 47 -1.75 8.90 -5.09
C VAL A 47 -3.21 9.01 -5.53
N LYS A 48 -3.56 10.15 -6.11
CA LYS A 48 -4.86 10.35 -6.76
C LYS A 48 -4.71 10.04 -8.23
N LEU A 49 -5.45 9.05 -8.71
CA LEU A 49 -5.51 8.68 -10.12
C LEU A 49 -6.93 8.92 -10.61
N ASP A 50 -7.06 9.39 -11.84
CA ASP A 50 -8.33 9.27 -12.55
C ASP A 50 -8.61 7.78 -12.87
N ARG A 51 -9.85 7.53 -13.30
CA ARG A 51 -10.32 6.18 -13.60
C ARG A 51 -9.46 5.50 -14.67
N GLU A 52 -9.17 6.20 -15.75
CA GLU A 52 -8.45 5.65 -16.90
C GLU A 52 -7.04 5.21 -16.50
N ARG A 53 -6.31 6.06 -15.77
CA ARG A 53 -4.96 5.75 -15.27
C ARG A 53 -4.98 4.58 -14.29
N TYR A 54 -5.98 4.51 -13.41
CA TYR A 54 -6.11 3.40 -12.47
C TYR A 54 -6.35 2.07 -13.21
N GLU A 55 -7.29 2.04 -14.16
CA GLU A 55 -7.59 0.83 -14.93
C GLU A 55 -6.39 0.39 -15.79
N ALA A 56 -5.69 1.32 -16.42
CA ALA A 56 -4.46 1.05 -17.16
C ALA A 56 -3.38 0.44 -16.27
N LEU A 57 -3.16 1.01 -15.07
CA LEU A 57 -2.20 0.51 -14.09
C LEU A 57 -2.53 -0.90 -13.61
N LYS A 58 -3.81 -1.18 -13.32
CA LYS A 58 -4.24 -2.53 -12.88
C LYS A 58 -4.06 -3.55 -14.00
N THR A 59 -4.43 -3.19 -15.24
CA THR A 59 -4.23 -4.04 -16.41
C THR A 59 -2.75 -4.34 -16.66
N LEU A 60 -1.89 -3.33 -16.53
CA LEU A 60 -0.45 -3.50 -16.70
C LEU A 60 0.13 -4.42 -15.61
N GLY A 61 -0.30 -4.26 -14.36
CA GLY A 61 0.11 -5.14 -13.25
C GLY A 61 -0.21 -6.60 -13.50
N VAL A 62 -1.40 -6.91 -14.04
CA VAL A 62 -1.77 -8.29 -14.42
C VAL A 62 -0.89 -8.82 -15.55
N LYS A 63 -0.62 -8.00 -16.57
CA LYS A 63 0.17 -8.41 -17.74
C LYS A 63 1.64 -8.70 -17.40
N LEU A 64 2.21 -7.90 -16.50
CA LEU A 64 3.62 -7.99 -16.13
C LEU A 64 3.88 -8.86 -14.90
N ASP A 65 2.82 -9.38 -14.26
CA ASP A 65 2.88 -10.03 -12.95
C ASP A 65 3.58 -9.16 -11.89
N LYS A 66 3.25 -7.87 -11.87
CA LYS A 66 3.83 -6.87 -10.96
C LYS A 66 2.78 -6.21 -10.09
N LYS A 67 3.16 -5.83 -8.88
CA LYS A 67 2.33 -4.99 -8.01
C LYS A 67 2.33 -3.56 -8.53
N SER A 68 1.21 -2.86 -8.36
CA SER A 68 1.09 -1.44 -8.70
C SER A 68 2.18 -0.57 -8.03
N GLN A 69 2.62 -0.92 -6.82
CA GLN A 69 3.71 -0.23 -6.15
C GLN A 69 5.04 -0.36 -6.90
N GLU A 70 5.39 -1.54 -7.38
CA GLU A 70 6.64 -1.78 -8.11
C GLU A 70 6.65 -0.98 -9.41
N ILE A 71 5.51 -0.96 -10.12
CA ILE A 71 5.33 -0.14 -11.33
C ILE A 71 5.51 1.35 -11.03
N PHE A 72 4.97 1.84 -9.90
CA PHE A 72 5.14 3.24 -9.51
C PHE A 72 6.59 3.59 -9.19
N VAL A 73 7.31 2.72 -8.49
CA VAL A 73 8.72 2.94 -8.15
C VAL A 73 9.57 2.95 -9.43
N GLU A 74 9.39 1.97 -10.32
CA GLU A 74 10.10 1.92 -11.60
C GLU A 74 9.81 3.15 -12.47
N ALA A 75 8.55 3.57 -12.56
CA ALA A 75 8.17 4.76 -13.32
C ALA A 75 8.78 6.04 -12.74
N LEU A 76 8.85 6.16 -11.42
CA LEU A 76 9.48 7.29 -10.73
C LEU A 76 10.98 7.33 -11.01
N ASP A 77 11.67 6.19 -10.90
CA ASP A 77 13.11 6.09 -11.16
C ASP A 77 13.45 6.49 -12.60
N LEU A 78 12.67 6.01 -13.58
CA LEU A 78 12.83 6.38 -14.99
C LEU A 78 12.64 7.88 -15.22
N TYR A 79 11.61 8.49 -14.62
CA TYR A 79 11.35 9.92 -14.76
C TYR A 79 12.48 10.77 -14.16
N LEU A 80 12.96 10.40 -12.96
CA LEU A 80 14.06 11.11 -12.30
C LEU A 80 15.36 11.00 -13.11
N GLN A 81 15.67 9.82 -13.66
CA GLN A 81 16.84 9.65 -14.54
C GLN A 81 16.76 10.51 -15.79
N GLN A 82 15.60 10.57 -16.46
CA GLN A 82 15.39 11.38 -17.66
C GLN A 82 15.54 12.88 -17.37
N THR A 83 14.98 13.36 -16.26
CA THR A 83 15.09 14.77 -15.86
C THR A 83 16.50 15.16 -15.45
N ALA A 84 17.24 14.28 -14.77
CA ALA A 84 18.62 14.53 -14.37
C ALA A 84 19.59 14.58 -15.57
N GLN A 85 19.28 13.89 -16.66
CA GLN A 85 20.05 13.94 -17.92
C GLN A 85 19.72 15.16 -18.78
N SER A 86 18.58 15.80 -18.54
CA SER A 86 18.09 16.95 -19.31
C SER A 86 18.41 18.29 -18.63
N ALA A 87 19.11 18.27 -17.50
CA ALA A 87 19.56 19.43 -16.73
C ALA A 87 21.08 19.59 -16.83
#